data_AF-A0A4R2CCE8-F1
#
_entry.id   AF-A0A4R2CCE8-F1
#
_cell.length_a   1.000
_cell.length_b   1.000
_cell.length_c   1.000
_cell.angle_alpha   90.00
_cell.angle_beta   90.00
_cell.angle_gamma   90.00
#
_symmetry.space_group_name_H-M   'P 1'
#
loop_
_entity.id
_entity.type
_entity.pdbx_description
1 polymer ?
#
loop_
_entity_poly.entity_id
_entity_poly.type
_entity_poly.pdbx_seq_one_letter_code
_entity_poly.pdbx_strand_id
1 'polypeptide(L)'
;MLAKYLPALRDVDGSDSHAGLDPNCTRDWKTAANDTAFKTAQNDERDRVYFDPAVAQGKADGIDTLGQFMYYDAIVMHGPGTDSVSFGGIRKRALQKAKPPSQGGNETTYLNAFLDARVWAMKQEEAHSDTSRVDTAQRVFLRNGNPRPQHPLDWKVYGDPFHIS
;
A
#
# COMPACT_ATOMS: atom_id res chain seq x y z
N MET A 1 5.96 -16.50 -22.59
CA MET A 1 5.53 -15.45 -23.54
C MET A 1 6.15 -14.08 -23.23
N LEU A 2 6.22 -13.65 -21.97
CA LEU A 2 6.83 -12.36 -21.60
C LEU A 2 8.36 -12.37 -21.51
N ALA A 3 9.00 -13.53 -21.33
CA ALA A 3 10.46 -13.64 -21.13
C ALA A 3 11.31 -12.97 -22.24
N LYS A 4 10.79 -12.89 -23.47
CA LYS A 4 11.46 -12.19 -24.59
C LYS A 4 11.67 -10.69 -24.34
N TYR A 5 10.91 -10.08 -23.44
CA TYR A 5 11.04 -8.67 -23.06
C TYR A 5 12.08 -8.45 -21.96
N LEU A 6 12.66 -9.49 -21.35
CA LEU A 6 13.62 -9.34 -20.24
C LEU A 6 14.82 -8.44 -20.57
N PRO A 7 15.45 -8.50 -21.77
CA PRO A 7 16.52 -7.56 -22.11
C PRO A 7 16.02 -6.11 -22.13
N ALA A 8 14.93 -5.83 -22.85
CA ALA A 8 14.35 -4.50 -22.94
C ALA A 8 13.93 -3.95 -21.56
N LEU A 9 13.31 -4.78 -20.71
CA LEU A 9 12.92 -4.40 -19.34
C LEU A 9 14.14 -4.01 -18.48
N ARG A 10 15.28 -4.68 -18.66
CA ARG A 10 16.52 -4.34 -17.93
C ARG A 10 17.13 -3.05 -18.47
N ASP A 11 17.06 -2.82 -19.78
CA ASP A 11 17.63 -1.63 -20.41
C ASP A 11 16.87 -0.35 -20.05
N VAL A 12 15.55 -0.44 -19.82
CA VAL A 12 14.70 0.72 -19.46
C VAL A 12 14.52 0.93 -17.96
N ASP A 13 15.01 0.02 -17.12
CA ASP A 13 14.86 0.11 -15.65
C ASP A 13 15.44 1.43 -15.11
N GLY A 14 14.66 2.11 -14.26
CA GLY A 14 14.96 3.45 -13.77
C GLY A 14 14.57 4.62 -14.69
N SER A 15 13.86 4.36 -15.79
CA SER A 15 13.30 5.39 -16.69
C SER A 15 11.83 5.14 -17.03
N ASP A 16 11.19 6.09 -17.73
CA ASP A 16 9.86 5.96 -18.31
C ASP A 16 9.89 5.48 -19.79
N SER A 17 11.05 5.01 -20.27
CA SER A 17 11.24 4.60 -21.66
C SER A 17 10.46 3.32 -22.00
N HIS A 18 9.87 3.30 -23.19
CA HIS A 18 9.18 2.13 -23.76
C HIS A 18 10.02 1.39 -24.82
N ALA A 19 11.31 1.71 -24.94
CA ALA A 19 12.18 1.15 -25.96
C ALA A 19 12.24 -0.39 -25.89
N GLY A 20 11.95 -1.05 -27.01
CA GLY A 20 11.93 -2.52 -27.09
C GLY A 20 10.69 -3.21 -26.49
N LEU A 21 9.76 -2.44 -25.90
CA LEU A 21 8.50 -2.93 -25.35
C LEU A 21 7.34 -2.71 -26.34
N ASP A 22 7.21 -1.49 -26.85
CA ASP A 22 6.13 -1.13 -27.75
C ASP A 22 6.33 -1.69 -29.17
N PRO A 23 5.22 -1.99 -29.89
CA PRO A 23 3.82 -1.90 -29.47
C PRO A 23 3.28 -3.21 -28.83
N ASN A 24 4.10 -4.26 -28.77
CA ASN A 24 3.61 -5.62 -28.56
C ASN A 24 3.50 -6.00 -27.07
N CYS A 25 4.31 -5.41 -26.19
CA CYS A 25 4.38 -5.81 -24.78
C CYS A 25 3.01 -5.72 -24.09
N THR A 26 2.26 -4.64 -24.30
CA THR A 26 0.93 -4.45 -23.71
C THR A 26 -0.08 -5.52 -24.12
N ARG A 27 -0.07 -5.93 -25.40
CA ARG A 27 -0.95 -7.01 -25.88
C ARG A 27 -0.54 -8.34 -25.26
N ASP A 28 0.75 -8.64 -25.26
CA ASP A 28 1.26 -9.90 -24.72
C ASP A 28 1.07 -9.95 -23.19
N TRP A 29 1.11 -8.83 -22.48
CA TRP A 29 0.75 -8.75 -21.06
C TRP A 29 -0.72 -9.13 -20.83
N LYS A 30 -1.64 -8.57 -21.62
CA LYS A 30 -3.08 -8.92 -21.55
C LYS A 30 -3.33 -10.40 -21.79
N THR A 31 -2.61 -11.01 -22.74
CA THR A 31 -2.72 -12.45 -22.98
C THR A 31 -2.15 -13.24 -21.81
N ALA A 32 -0.98 -12.86 -21.27
CA ALA A 32 -0.36 -13.53 -20.13
C ALA A 32 -1.21 -13.43 -18.85
N ALA A 33 -1.97 -12.34 -18.67
CA ALA A 33 -2.86 -12.15 -17.51
C ALA A 33 -3.94 -13.23 -17.37
N ASN A 34 -4.21 -14.02 -18.41
CA ASN A 34 -5.10 -15.18 -18.33
C ASN A 34 -4.41 -16.45 -17.79
N ASP A 35 -3.07 -16.53 -17.86
CA ASP A 35 -2.28 -17.65 -17.41
C ASP A 35 -2.20 -17.70 -15.87
N THR A 36 -2.58 -18.85 -15.30
CA THR A 36 -2.51 -19.09 -13.86
C THR A 36 -1.09 -18.92 -13.31
N ALA A 37 -0.06 -19.35 -14.04
CA ALA A 37 1.33 -19.20 -13.59
C ALA A 37 1.72 -17.72 -13.48
N PHE A 38 1.21 -16.87 -14.38
CA PHE A 38 1.47 -15.43 -14.30
C PHE A 38 0.68 -14.75 -13.18
N LYS A 39 -0.53 -15.22 -12.87
CA LYS A 39 -1.29 -14.76 -11.69
C LYS A 39 -0.59 -15.15 -10.39
N THR A 40 -0.07 -16.38 -10.30
CA THR A 40 0.73 -16.83 -9.15
C THR A 40 1.97 -15.97 -8.98
N ALA A 41 2.73 -15.72 -10.05
CA ALA A 41 3.91 -14.85 -9.99
C ALA A 41 3.58 -13.43 -9.48
N GLN A 42 2.44 -12.85 -9.88
CA GLN A 42 1.99 -11.56 -9.35
C GLN A 42 1.61 -11.60 -7.87
N ASN A 43 0.93 -12.67 -7.41
CA ASN A 43 0.62 -12.85 -6.00
C ASN A 43 1.89 -12.99 -5.16
N ASP A 44 2.84 -13.81 -5.62
CA ASP A 44 4.09 -14.07 -4.90
C ASP A 44 4.93 -12.78 -4.76
N GLU A 45 5.01 -11.96 -5.82
CA GLU A 45 5.71 -10.67 -5.76
C GLU A 45 4.98 -9.64 -4.89
N ARG A 46 3.64 -9.58 -4.96
CA ARG A 46 2.82 -8.74 -4.05
C ARG A 46 3.11 -9.12 -2.60
N ASP A 47 3.11 -10.42 -2.30
CA ASP A 47 3.24 -10.91 -0.94
C ASP A 47 4.64 -10.69 -0.38
N ARG A 48 5.66 -11.05 -1.17
CA ARG A 48 7.07 -10.91 -0.80
C ARG A 48 7.49 -9.46 -0.54
N VAL A 49 7.03 -8.52 -1.37
CA VAL A 49 7.52 -7.13 -1.33
C VAL A 49 6.64 -6.22 -0.48
N TYR A 50 5.32 -6.47 -0.44
CA TYR A 50 4.36 -5.53 0.15
C TYR A 50 3.57 -6.13 1.30
N PHE A 51 2.84 -7.23 1.06
CA PHE A 51 1.88 -7.75 2.04
C PHE A 51 2.56 -8.33 3.28
N ASP A 52 3.48 -9.28 3.10
CA ASP A 52 4.14 -9.95 4.22
C ASP A 52 4.98 -8.97 5.05
N PRO A 53 5.80 -8.06 4.46
CA PRO A 53 6.52 -7.05 5.24
C PRO A 53 5.61 -6.12 6.04
N ALA A 54 4.51 -5.64 5.45
CA ALA A 54 3.56 -4.76 6.14
C ALA A 54 2.86 -5.47 7.31
N VAL A 55 2.38 -6.69 7.08
CA VAL A 55 1.71 -7.50 8.11
C VAL A 55 2.67 -7.89 9.22
N ALA A 56 3.90 -8.31 8.89
CA ALA A 56 4.92 -8.64 9.87
C ALA A 56 5.29 -7.43 10.73
N GLN A 57 5.46 -6.25 10.10
CA GLN A 57 5.76 -5.02 10.84
C GLN A 57 4.58 -4.58 11.71
N GLY A 58 3.33 -4.68 11.22
CA GLY A 58 2.14 -4.39 12.02
C GLY A 58 2.03 -5.30 13.25
N LYS A 59 2.29 -6.61 13.09
CA LYS A 59 2.36 -7.54 14.22
C LYS A 59 3.44 -7.16 15.23
N ALA A 60 4.63 -6.76 14.74
CA ALA A 60 5.72 -6.31 15.62
C ALA A 60 5.39 -5.00 16.37
N ASP A 61 4.59 -4.12 15.77
CA ASP A 61 4.06 -2.92 16.43
C ASP A 61 2.85 -3.20 17.34
N GLY A 62 2.31 -4.42 17.31
CA GLY A 62 1.16 -4.82 18.12
C GLY A 62 -0.15 -4.19 17.65
N ILE A 63 -0.25 -3.79 16.39
CA ILE A 63 -1.50 -3.27 15.80
C ILE A 63 -2.32 -4.41 15.19
N ASP A 64 -3.63 -4.29 15.31
CA ASP A 64 -4.62 -5.25 14.83
C ASP A 64 -4.85 -5.13 13.32
N THR A 65 -5.83 -5.86 12.79
CA THR A 65 -6.11 -6.00 11.35
C THR A 65 -6.24 -4.67 10.63
N LEU A 66 -6.93 -3.68 11.22
CA LEU A 66 -7.06 -2.36 10.61
C LEU A 66 -5.71 -1.66 10.47
N GLY A 67 -4.86 -1.73 11.50
CA GLY A 67 -3.52 -1.16 11.46
C GLY A 67 -2.62 -1.85 10.43
N GLN A 68 -2.68 -3.18 10.35
CA GLN A 68 -1.96 -3.96 9.34
C GLN A 68 -2.41 -3.59 7.92
N PHE A 69 -3.70 -3.39 7.71
CA PHE A 69 -4.24 -2.87 6.44
C PHE A 69 -3.70 -1.47 6.11
N MET A 70 -3.66 -0.55 7.08
CA MET A 70 -3.08 0.79 6.87
C MET A 70 -1.60 0.74 6.48
N TYR A 71 -0.83 -0.18 7.07
CA TYR A 71 0.57 -0.41 6.69
C TYR A 71 0.69 -0.96 5.27
N TYR A 72 -0.12 -1.96 4.93
CA TYR A 72 -0.13 -2.56 3.60
C TYR A 72 -0.48 -1.53 2.53
N ASP A 73 -1.52 -0.73 2.78
CA ASP A 73 -1.97 0.30 1.85
C ASP A 73 -0.92 1.42 1.68
N ALA A 74 -0.15 1.73 2.73
CA ALA A 74 0.95 2.68 2.68
C ALA A 74 2.16 2.16 1.90
N ILE A 75 2.59 0.92 2.13
CA ILE A 75 3.75 0.35 1.41
C ILE A 75 3.45 0.10 -0.07
N VAL A 76 2.19 -0.18 -0.44
CA VAL A 76 1.78 -0.27 -1.85
C VAL A 76 1.93 1.07 -2.56
N MET A 77 1.58 2.18 -1.89
CA MET A 77 1.63 3.51 -2.50
C MET A 77 3.03 4.11 -2.51
N HIS A 78 3.76 3.96 -1.40
CA HIS A 78 5.03 4.65 -1.18
C HIS A 78 6.25 3.74 -1.28
N GLY A 79 6.04 2.46 -1.56
CA GLY A 79 7.09 1.46 -1.65
C GLY A 79 7.73 1.11 -0.29
N PRO A 80 8.52 0.03 -0.27
CA PRO A 80 9.45 -0.24 0.83
C PRO A 80 10.56 0.82 0.85
N GLY A 81 11.18 1.05 2.01
CA GLY A 81 12.30 1.98 2.12
C GLY A 81 12.37 2.68 3.45
N THR A 82 13.32 3.61 3.56
CA THR A 82 13.54 4.44 4.77
C THR A 82 13.68 5.93 4.47
N ASP A 83 13.54 6.35 3.21
CA ASP A 83 13.43 7.78 2.88
C ASP A 83 12.16 8.39 3.49
N SER A 84 12.03 9.72 3.45
CA SER A 84 11.00 10.45 4.17
C SER A 84 9.56 10.12 3.78
N VAL A 85 9.32 9.66 2.55
CA VAL A 85 7.98 9.39 2.02
C VAL A 85 7.69 7.90 1.86
N SER A 86 8.71 7.04 1.82
CA SER A 86 8.55 5.58 1.88
C SER A 86 7.86 5.10 3.15
N PHE A 87 7.37 3.85 3.13
CA PHE A 87 6.69 3.23 4.27
C PHE A 87 7.49 3.34 5.59
N GLY A 88 8.80 3.05 5.57
CA GLY A 88 9.63 3.13 6.77
C GLY A 88 9.78 4.56 7.30
N GLY A 89 9.84 5.56 6.41
CA GLY A 89 9.85 6.98 6.78
C GLY A 89 8.53 7.43 7.41
N ILE A 90 7.40 7.07 6.80
CA ILE A 90 6.06 7.34 7.33
C ILE A 90 5.90 6.73 8.73
N ARG A 91 6.27 5.46 8.90
CA ARG A 91 6.24 4.78 10.20
C ARG A 91 7.13 5.50 11.21
N LYS A 92 8.36 5.86 10.83
CA LYS A 92 9.29 6.61 11.70
C LYS A 92 8.70 7.95 12.14
N ARG A 93 8.03 8.67 11.24
CA ARG A 93 7.33 9.93 11.53
C ARG A 93 6.17 9.73 12.51
N ALA A 94 5.40 8.66 12.36
CA ALA A 94 4.32 8.31 13.29
C ALA A 94 4.85 8.01 14.70
N LEU A 95 5.94 7.24 14.80
CA LEU A 95 6.59 6.87 16.07
C LEU A 95 7.13 8.07 16.86
N GLN A 96 7.44 9.18 16.19
CA GLN A 96 7.82 10.43 16.86
C GLN A 96 6.64 11.12 17.57
N LYS A 97 5.40 10.73 17.24
CA LYS A 97 4.17 11.37 17.73
C LYS A 97 3.39 10.48 18.69
N ALA A 98 3.42 9.17 18.51
CA ALA A 98 2.71 8.23 19.35
C ALA A 98 3.48 6.91 19.46
N LYS A 99 3.47 6.31 20.67
CA LYS A 99 3.99 4.95 20.87
C LYS A 99 3.01 3.94 20.28
N PRO A 100 3.48 2.87 19.63
CA PRO A 100 2.63 1.78 19.20
C PRO A 100 2.25 0.88 20.40
N PRO A 101 1.25 0.01 20.24
CA PRO A 101 0.83 -0.93 21.30
C PRO A 101 1.96 -1.79 21.87
N SER A 102 2.90 -2.25 21.04
CA SER A 102 4.08 -3.01 21.48
C SER A 102 4.99 -2.26 22.47
N GLN A 103 4.84 -0.93 22.56
CA GLN A 103 5.56 -0.06 23.50
C GLN A 103 4.63 0.55 24.56
N GLY A 104 3.44 -0.05 24.77
CA GLY A 104 2.45 0.39 25.75
C GLY A 104 1.61 1.60 25.32
N GLY A 105 1.61 1.96 24.03
CA GLY A 105 0.78 3.04 23.50
C GLY A 105 -0.66 2.61 23.19
N ASN A 106 -1.57 3.57 23.10
CA ASN A 106 -2.93 3.31 22.63
C ASN A 106 -2.94 3.16 21.10
N GLU A 107 -3.55 2.08 20.60
CA GLU A 107 -3.59 1.78 19.17
C GLU A 107 -4.26 2.89 18.36
N THR A 108 -5.44 3.37 18.76
CA THR A 108 -6.15 4.43 18.04
C THR A 108 -5.33 5.71 17.97
N THR A 109 -4.64 6.08 19.06
CA THR A 109 -3.71 7.22 19.06
C THR A 109 -2.56 7.00 18.06
N TYR A 110 -1.97 5.81 18.06
CA TYR A 110 -0.90 5.46 17.14
C TYR A 110 -1.34 5.48 15.67
N LEU A 111 -2.49 4.88 15.36
CA LEU A 111 -3.02 4.82 14.01
C LEU A 111 -3.43 6.21 13.48
N ASN A 112 -3.97 7.10 14.32
CA ASN A 112 -4.19 8.49 13.91
C ASN A 112 -2.87 9.19 13.56
N ALA A 113 -1.83 9.04 14.38
CA ALA A 113 -0.51 9.59 14.09
C ALA A 113 0.10 9.02 12.79
N PHE A 114 -0.13 7.74 12.51
CA PHE A 114 0.29 7.09 11.27
C PHE A 114 -0.45 7.66 10.05
N LEU A 115 -1.78 7.79 10.12
CA LEU A 115 -2.57 8.36 9.04
C LEU A 115 -2.24 9.84 8.78
N ASP A 116 -1.94 10.61 9.82
CA ASP A 116 -1.45 12.00 9.69
C ASP A 116 -0.10 12.06 8.97
N ALA A 117 0.84 11.19 9.37
CA ALA A 117 2.15 11.07 8.72
C ALA A 117 2.02 10.66 7.25
N ARG A 118 1.09 9.76 6.95
CA ARG A 118 0.80 9.28 5.61
C ARG A 118 0.18 10.37 4.73
N VAL A 119 -0.84 11.08 5.21
CA VAL A 119 -1.45 12.20 4.49
C VAL A 119 -0.41 13.29 4.18
N TRP A 120 0.52 13.52 5.11
CA TRP A 120 1.64 14.43 4.86
C TRP A 120 2.55 13.95 3.71
N ALA A 121 2.87 12.65 3.66
CA ALA A 121 3.71 12.06 2.61
C ALA A 121 3.01 12.10 1.24
N MET A 122 1.73 11.71 1.17
CA MET A 122 0.91 11.78 -0.05
C MET A 122 0.91 13.19 -0.66
N LYS A 123 0.83 14.22 0.17
CA LYS A 123 0.85 15.63 -0.29
C LYS A 123 2.20 16.13 -0.79
N GLN A 124 3.29 15.37 -0.64
CA GLN A 124 4.59 15.71 -1.23
C GLN A 124 4.71 15.28 -2.70
N GLU A 125 3.84 14.38 -3.16
CA GLU A 125 3.85 13.83 -4.50
C GLU A 125 2.60 14.30 -5.25
N GLU A 126 2.76 15.10 -6.32
CA GLU A 126 1.63 15.74 -7.01
C GLU A 126 0.58 14.74 -7.51
N ALA A 127 1.04 13.58 -8.02
CA ALA A 127 0.21 12.48 -8.48
C ALA A 127 -0.66 11.83 -7.37
N HIS A 128 -0.36 12.11 -6.09
CA HIS A 128 -0.97 11.46 -4.93
C HIS A 128 -1.69 12.45 -3.98
N SER A 129 -2.00 13.66 -4.45
CA SER A 129 -2.57 14.73 -3.61
C SER A 129 -4.01 14.46 -3.09
N ASP A 130 -4.78 13.60 -3.76
CA ASP A 130 -6.08 13.13 -3.25
C ASP A 130 -5.89 12.08 -2.13
N THR A 131 -6.39 12.42 -0.94
CA THR A 131 -6.22 11.60 0.27
C THR A 131 -7.47 10.81 0.66
N SER A 132 -8.47 10.68 -0.23
CA SER A 132 -9.74 9.99 0.05
C SER A 132 -9.56 8.54 0.51
N ARG A 133 -8.55 7.82 0.00
CA ARG A 133 -8.19 6.47 0.48
C ARG A 133 -7.87 6.43 1.98
N VAL A 134 -7.42 7.54 2.55
CA VAL A 134 -7.25 7.72 3.99
C VAL A 134 -8.52 8.32 4.61
N ASP A 135 -8.96 9.47 4.12
CA ASP A 135 -9.93 10.32 4.82
C ASP A 135 -11.36 9.77 4.79
N THR A 136 -11.75 9.15 3.68
CA THR A 136 -13.10 8.60 3.47
C THR A 136 -13.13 7.07 3.46
N ALA A 137 -12.04 6.42 3.87
CA ALA A 137 -11.96 4.97 4.09
C ALA A 137 -11.27 4.61 5.42
N GLN A 138 -9.94 4.63 5.49
CA GLN A 138 -9.19 4.19 6.68
C GLN A 138 -9.58 4.94 7.96
N ARG A 139 -9.75 6.27 7.88
CA ARG A 139 -10.23 7.07 9.01
C ARG A 139 -11.67 6.76 9.39
N VAL A 140 -12.52 6.41 8.44
CA VAL A 140 -13.91 6.00 8.72
C VAL A 140 -13.90 4.71 9.55
N PHE A 141 -13.14 3.70 9.11
CA PHE A 141 -13.00 2.44 9.85
C PHE A 141 -12.43 2.67 11.25
N LEU A 142 -11.42 3.53 11.39
CA LEU A 142 -10.82 3.86 12.68
C LEU A 142 -11.80 4.58 13.61
N ARG A 143 -12.59 5.53 13.09
CA ARG A 143 -13.60 6.27 13.86
C ARG A 143 -14.75 5.37 14.33
N ASN A 144 -15.07 4.33 13.57
CA ASN A 144 -16.06 3.32 13.98
C ASN A 144 -15.56 2.47 15.15
N GLY A 145 -14.31 2.63 15.59
CA GLY A 145 -13.79 2.05 16.83
C GLY A 145 -13.54 0.54 16.76
N ASN A 146 -13.54 -0.06 15.57
CA ASN A 146 -13.29 -1.48 15.40
C ASN A 146 -11.86 -1.73 14.87
N PRO A 147 -10.91 -2.18 15.72
CA PRO A 147 -9.55 -2.51 15.29
C PRO A 147 -9.49 -3.73 14.36
N ARG A 148 -10.58 -4.52 14.30
CA ARG A 148 -10.76 -5.69 13.43
C ARG A 148 -12.06 -5.54 12.63
N PRO A 149 -12.10 -4.66 11.61
CA PRO A 149 -13.29 -4.37 10.85
C PRO A 149 -13.91 -5.67 10.32
N GLN A 150 -15.20 -5.84 10.60
CA GLN A 150 -16.00 -6.95 10.09
C GLN A 150 -16.99 -6.38 9.08
N HIS A 151 -17.48 -7.24 8.18
CA HIS A 151 -18.54 -6.86 7.27
C HIS A 151 -19.83 -6.46 8.03
N PRO A 152 -20.63 -5.52 7.50
CA PRO A 152 -20.40 -4.79 6.25
C PRO A 152 -19.32 -3.70 6.37
N LEU A 153 -18.60 -3.43 5.28
CA LEU A 153 -17.66 -2.33 5.14
C LEU A 153 -18.12 -1.35 4.07
N ASP A 154 -18.23 -0.07 4.43
CA ASP A 154 -18.63 1.02 3.55
C ASP A 154 -17.56 2.11 3.54
N TRP A 155 -17.13 2.55 2.35
CA TRP A 155 -16.18 3.64 2.22
C TRP A 155 -16.31 4.36 0.88
N LYS A 156 -15.57 5.47 0.72
CA LYS A 156 -15.45 6.17 -0.55
C LYS A 156 -13.98 6.40 -0.91
N VAL A 157 -13.67 6.36 -2.20
CA VAL A 157 -12.38 6.82 -2.77
C VAL A 157 -12.71 7.59 -4.03
N TYR A 158 -12.09 8.76 -4.22
CA TYR A 158 -12.37 9.69 -5.34
C TYR A 158 -13.85 10.11 -5.49
N GLY A 159 -14.62 10.01 -4.39
CA GLY A 159 -16.05 10.31 -4.36
C GLY A 159 -16.97 9.10 -4.58
N ASP A 160 -16.44 8.00 -5.14
CA ASP A 160 -17.21 6.81 -5.48
C ASP A 160 -17.41 5.90 -4.25
N PRO A 161 -18.65 5.44 -3.99
CA PRO A 161 -18.94 4.52 -2.88
C PRO A 161 -18.61 3.07 -3.22
N PHE A 162 -18.09 2.36 -2.22
CA PHE A 162 -17.84 0.92 -2.25
C PHE A 162 -18.44 0.24 -1.01
N HIS A 163 -18.87 -1.01 -1.20
CA HIS A 163 -19.50 -1.83 -0.16
C HIS A 163 -18.99 -3.27 -0.24
N ILE A 164 -18.66 -3.87 0.90
CA ILE A 164 -18.43 -5.32 1.03
C ILE A 164 -19.30 -5.86 2.17
N SER A 165 -20.20 -6.79 1.82
CA SER A 165 -21.14 -7.48 2.71
C SER A 165 -20.60 -8.77 3.32
#